data_AF-K7MX35-F1
#
_entry.id   AF-K7MX35-F1
#
_cell.length_a   1.000
_cell.length_b   1.000
_cell.length_c   1.000
_cell.angle_alpha   90.00
_cell.angle_beta   90.00
_cell.angle_gamma   90.00
#
_symmetry.space_group_name_H-M   'P 1'
#
loop_
_entity.id
_entity.type
_entity.pdbx_description
1 polymer ?
#
loop_
_entity_poly.entity_id
_entity_poly.type
_entity_poly.pdbx_seq_one_letter_code
_entity_poly.pdbx_strand_id
1 'polypeptide(L)'
;MGRFTFDAVVSLFVTVHPHETSTLLHSFFCFFFILSAYFVVLPLRDEGAISLGLSNLPGLFVGSLVLTLIAAPFSSLIFSLPNLSKGKALFLIHRFFSVSLILFFILWHSSSAGYSKSNITGSTPLTFPSKEEGKIGAHGSLTSSFGWDNHGWFYISVRIGLFLWVALLNLITISSTWARVTDVMDSESGSRLFGFIGAGATLGQLFGSLFAIGMAFVGPFLLLFAALLMELAAQTSRGINHVTSHVEEQLSPIRKSDSKNENKTDEIQKTEHTPRGFPKSSTLVKLPFWPILEGLWLILSSTYLLHVSLFIWLSAVVSSFFYFQKVSVIATTVTSSLGRRKLFAQINSFIAVFILVGQLSLTGRILTVAGVTTAICSAPFVGLLNLVALAVWPKWVVVAICETLRKVVTYVVTRPGRELLFTVVSEDEKYKAKVCIDVLVQRLGDAAAAGMYKMLFGTLNGNPSTVPLYGLPVCLFWIVTAFSLGRRQVQLSKHQISST
;
A
#
# COMPACT_ATOMS: atom_id res chain seq x y z
N MET A 1 -25.41 11.26 23.40
CA MET A 1 -24.67 10.26 24.21
C MET A 1 -23.38 9.74 23.56
N GLY A 2 -23.33 9.40 22.26
CA GLY A 2 -22.17 8.68 21.69
C GLY A 2 -20.85 9.45 21.52
N ARG A 3 -20.86 10.79 21.49
CA ARG A 3 -19.64 11.61 21.30
C ARG A 3 -18.79 11.65 22.57
N PHE A 4 -19.42 11.81 23.74
CA PHE A 4 -18.74 11.84 25.04
C PHE A 4 -18.04 10.52 25.40
N THR A 5 -18.64 9.36 25.08
CA THR A 5 -18.01 8.07 25.34
C THR A 5 -16.79 7.83 24.45
N PHE A 6 -16.85 8.28 23.19
CA PHE A 6 -15.73 8.17 22.27
C PHE A 6 -14.58 9.11 22.65
N ASP A 7 -14.89 10.36 23.00
CA ASP A 7 -13.89 11.33 23.47
C ASP A 7 -13.15 10.78 24.70
N ALA A 8 -13.88 10.13 25.64
CA ALA A 8 -13.26 9.47 26.79
C ALA A 8 -12.31 8.33 26.38
N VAL A 9 -12.72 7.45 25.44
CA VAL A 9 -11.87 6.35 24.97
C VAL A 9 -10.64 6.86 24.21
N VAL A 10 -10.78 7.87 23.36
CA VAL A 10 -9.64 8.43 22.61
C VAL A 10 -8.70 9.18 23.53
N SER A 11 -9.23 9.93 24.50
CA SER A 11 -8.44 10.67 25.49
C SER A 11 -7.53 9.77 26.33
N LEU A 12 -7.87 8.46 26.45
CA LEU A 12 -7.02 7.46 27.10
C LEU A 12 -5.72 7.19 26.33
N PHE A 13 -5.72 7.35 25.00
CA PHE A 13 -4.58 7.05 24.14
C PHE A 13 -3.83 8.30 23.68
N VAL A 14 -4.55 9.39 23.39
CA VAL A 14 -3.97 10.62 22.85
C VAL A 14 -4.72 11.84 23.39
N THR A 15 -4.01 12.92 23.72
CA THR A 15 -4.63 14.22 23.98
C THR A 15 -5.29 14.71 22.69
N VAL A 16 -6.57 15.09 22.69
CA VAL A 16 -7.28 15.56 21.49
C VAL A 16 -7.98 16.86 21.80
N HIS A 17 -7.76 17.89 20.99
CA HIS A 17 -8.49 19.14 21.14
C HIS A 17 -9.89 19.03 20.52
N PRO A 18 -10.91 19.72 21.04
CA PRO A 18 -12.30 19.58 20.56
C PRO A 18 -12.50 19.84 19.07
N HIS A 19 -11.65 20.67 18.46
CA HIS A 19 -11.68 20.98 17.03
C HIS A 19 -11.04 19.89 16.16
N GLU A 20 -10.16 19.06 16.73
CA GLU A 20 -9.44 17.98 16.03
C GLU A 20 -10.27 16.68 15.97
N THR A 21 -11.17 16.46 16.94
CA THR A 21 -11.91 15.19 17.10
C THR A 21 -12.64 14.74 15.83
N SER A 22 -13.29 15.68 15.13
CA SER A 22 -14.04 15.33 13.91
C SER A 22 -13.11 14.85 12.81
N THR A 23 -12.04 15.59 12.53
CA THR A 23 -11.04 15.23 11.51
C THR A 23 -10.36 13.91 11.87
N LEU A 24 -10.02 13.71 13.14
CA LEU A 24 -9.43 12.48 13.65
C LEU A 24 -10.33 11.27 13.42
N LEU A 25 -11.60 11.36 13.82
CA LEU A 25 -12.57 10.28 13.70
C LEU A 25 -12.83 9.92 12.23
N HIS A 26 -13.04 10.92 11.37
CA HIS A 26 -13.23 10.68 9.95
C HIS A 26 -11.99 10.07 9.30
N SER A 27 -10.78 10.50 9.68
CA SER A 27 -9.52 9.92 9.20
C SER A 27 -9.35 8.48 9.65
N PHE A 28 -9.59 8.19 10.93
CA PHE A 28 -9.54 6.85 11.51
C PHE A 28 -10.48 5.89 10.78
N PHE A 29 -11.76 6.26 10.64
CA PHE A 29 -12.74 5.40 9.98
C PHE A 29 -12.50 5.30 8.47
N CYS A 30 -12.01 6.36 7.82
CA CYS A 30 -11.65 6.31 6.40
C CYS A 30 -10.55 5.26 6.16
N PHE A 31 -9.46 5.28 6.94
CA PHE A 31 -8.42 4.25 6.84
C PHE A 31 -8.91 2.86 7.24
N PHE A 32 -9.75 2.76 8.29
CA PHE A 32 -10.37 1.51 8.68
C PHE A 32 -11.13 0.87 7.50
N PHE A 33 -11.99 1.64 6.83
CA PHE A 33 -12.79 1.14 5.71
C PHE A 33 -11.96 0.81 4.47
N ILE A 34 -10.96 1.64 4.12
CA ILE A 34 -10.06 1.38 2.98
C ILE A 34 -9.30 0.07 3.19
N LEU A 35 -8.66 -0.10 4.35
CA LEU A 35 -7.86 -1.29 4.63
C LEU A 35 -8.75 -2.52 4.81
N SER A 36 -9.93 -2.37 5.41
CA SER A 36 -10.94 -3.43 5.45
C SER A 36 -11.32 -3.90 4.05
N ALA A 37 -11.70 -2.99 3.15
CA ALA A 37 -12.05 -3.34 1.77
C ALA A 37 -10.89 -4.05 1.05
N TYR A 38 -9.67 -3.55 1.18
CA TYR A 38 -8.49 -4.17 0.58
C TYR A 38 -8.26 -5.59 1.10
N PHE A 39 -8.29 -5.80 2.42
CA PHE A 39 -8.06 -7.12 3.03
C PHE A 39 -9.22 -8.11 2.84
N VAL A 40 -10.44 -7.63 2.55
CA VAL A 40 -11.56 -8.47 2.12
C VAL A 40 -11.33 -9.04 0.72
N VAL A 41 -10.82 -8.23 -0.22
CA VAL A 41 -10.57 -8.66 -1.62
C VAL A 41 -9.23 -9.39 -1.76
N LEU A 42 -8.26 -9.14 -0.88
CA LEU A 42 -6.90 -9.65 -0.98
C LEU A 42 -6.83 -11.20 -1.14
N PRO A 43 -7.56 -12.02 -0.36
CA PRO A 43 -7.57 -13.48 -0.56
C PRO A 43 -8.19 -13.91 -1.89
N LEU A 44 -9.21 -13.20 -2.36
CA LEU A 44 -9.83 -13.45 -3.67
C LEU A 44 -8.86 -13.10 -4.81
N ARG A 45 -8.12 -12.00 -4.67
CA ARG A 45 -7.06 -11.59 -5.60
C ARG A 45 -5.98 -12.68 -5.70
N ASP A 46 -5.47 -13.15 -4.56
CA ASP A 46 -4.39 -14.14 -4.52
C ASP A 46 -4.87 -15.51 -5.04
N GLU A 47 -6.12 -15.92 -4.75
CA GLU A 47 -6.69 -17.13 -5.32
C GLU A 47 -6.89 -17.03 -6.84
N GLY A 48 -7.39 -15.89 -7.32
CA GLY A 48 -7.50 -15.62 -8.76
C GLY A 48 -6.15 -15.53 -9.47
N ALA A 49 -5.09 -15.14 -8.76
CA ALA A 49 -3.73 -15.16 -9.30
C ALA A 49 -3.19 -16.59 -9.42
N ILE A 50 -3.48 -17.46 -8.44
CA ILE A 50 -3.14 -18.89 -8.52
C ILE A 50 -3.89 -19.57 -9.67
N SER A 51 -5.15 -19.20 -9.93
CA SER A 51 -5.94 -19.80 -11.01
C SER A 51 -5.41 -19.46 -12.41
N LEU A 52 -4.56 -18.43 -12.55
CA LEU A 52 -3.83 -18.13 -13.78
C LEU A 52 -2.57 -19.00 -13.98
N GLY A 53 -2.16 -19.77 -12.97
CA GLY A 53 -0.94 -20.57 -12.97
C GLY A 53 0.25 -19.85 -12.32
N LEU A 54 1.03 -20.59 -11.53
CA LEU A 54 2.17 -20.05 -10.76
C LEU A 54 3.26 -19.42 -11.65
N SER A 55 3.45 -19.94 -12.87
CA SER A 55 4.41 -19.43 -13.85
C SER A 55 4.07 -18.03 -14.38
N ASN A 56 2.81 -17.62 -14.31
CA ASN A 56 2.33 -16.32 -14.79
C ASN A 56 2.34 -15.24 -13.70
N LEU A 57 2.48 -15.60 -12.42
CA LEU A 57 2.52 -14.65 -11.31
C LEU A 57 3.58 -13.54 -11.51
N PRO A 58 4.81 -13.83 -11.98
CA PRO A 58 5.78 -12.77 -12.27
C PRO A 58 5.27 -11.71 -13.26
N GLY A 59 4.51 -12.12 -14.27
CA GLY A 59 3.94 -11.20 -15.26
C GLY A 59 2.94 -10.22 -14.65
N LEU A 60 2.19 -10.64 -13.62
CA LEU A 60 1.25 -9.78 -12.90
C LEU A 60 1.96 -8.64 -12.14
N PHE A 61 3.14 -8.92 -11.61
CA PHE A 61 3.96 -7.92 -10.89
C PHE A 61 4.56 -6.89 -11.85
N VAL A 62 5.02 -7.33 -13.02
CA VAL A 62 5.46 -6.43 -14.11
C VAL A 62 4.28 -5.57 -14.59
N GLY A 63 3.09 -6.17 -14.79
CA GLY A 63 1.89 -5.42 -15.15
C GLY A 63 1.52 -4.38 -14.09
N SER A 64 1.69 -4.70 -12.79
CA SER A 64 1.44 -3.78 -11.69
C SER A 64 2.40 -2.59 -11.69
N LEU A 65 3.68 -2.81 -12.02
CA LEU A 65 4.66 -1.74 -12.21
C LEU A 65 4.26 -0.80 -13.35
N VAL A 66 3.91 -1.35 -14.52
CA VAL A 66 3.47 -0.56 -15.68
C VAL A 66 2.22 0.25 -15.34
N LEU A 67 1.23 -0.38 -14.71
CA LEU A 67 0.01 0.30 -14.28
C LEU A 67 0.31 1.42 -13.27
N THR A 68 1.23 1.18 -12.34
CA THR A 68 1.62 2.18 -11.35
C THR A 68 2.31 3.38 -12.01
N LEU A 69 3.20 3.13 -12.97
CA LEU A 69 3.89 4.17 -13.75
C LEU A 69 2.92 5.06 -14.53
N ILE A 70 1.81 4.49 -15.01
CA ILE A 70 0.75 5.23 -15.72
C ILE A 70 -0.17 5.96 -14.73
N ALA A 71 -0.51 5.32 -13.61
CA ALA A 71 -1.52 5.85 -12.71
C ALA A 71 -1.01 6.96 -11.79
N ALA A 72 0.27 6.90 -11.40
CA ALA A 72 0.88 7.92 -10.53
C ALA A 72 0.92 9.35 -11.14
N PRO A 73 1.27 9.56 -12.42
CA PRO A 73 1.11 10.88 -13.03
C PRO A 73 -0.35 11.26 -13.24
N PHE A 74 -1.21 10.29 -13.54
CA PHE A 74 -2.63 10.53 -13.72
C PHE A 74 -3.30 11.02 -12.43
N SER A 75 -2.94 10.44 -11.27
CA SER A 75 -3.43 10.91 -9.97
C SER A 75 -2.93 12.32 -9.68
N SER A 76 -1.64 12.61 -9.93
CA SER A 76 -1.08 13.97 -9.78
C SER A 76 -1.81 15.00 -10.67
N LEU A 77 -2.20 14.60 -11.88
CA LEU A 77 -2.94 15.45 -12.80
C LEU A 77 -4.36 15.75 -12.28
N ILE A 78 -5.07 14.74 -11.78
CA ILE A 78 -6.42 14.90 -11.20
C ILE A 78 -6.39 15.89 -10.03
N PHE A 79 -5.39 15.81 -9.15
CA PHE A 79 -5.26 16.71 -8.00
C PHE A 79 -4.81 18.12 -8.38
N SER A 80 -4.28 18.33 -9.58
CA SER A 80 -3.89 19.64 -10.10
C SER A 80 -5.03 20.35 -10.85
N LEU A 81 -6.17 19.68 -11.05
CA LEU A 81 -7.31 20.28 -11.76
C LEU A 81 -7.91 21.42 -10.92
N PRO A 82 -7.97 22.66 -11.45
CA PRO A 82 -8.40 23.85 -10.69
C PRO A 82 -9.87 23.80 -10.22
N ASN A 83 -10.68 22.91 -10.82
CA ASN A 83 -12.12 22.84 -10.57
C ASN A 83 -12.53 21.84 -9.47
N LEU A 84 -11.59 21.08 -8.89
CA LEU A 84 -11.90 20.05 -7.89
C LEU A 84 -11.31 20.40 -6.53
N SER A 85 -12.16 20.68 -5.54
CA SER A 85 -11.67 20.81 -4.16
C SER A 85 -11.09 19.47 -3.70
N LYS A 86 -9.93 19.49 -3.02
CA LYS A 86 -9.20 18.28 -2.59
C LYS A 86 -10.09 17.25 -1.87
N GLY A 87 -11.03 17.71 -1.05
CA GLY A 87 -12.02 16.85 -0.37
C GLY A 87 -13.02 16.18 -1.34
N LYS A 88 -13.51 16.89 -2.36
CA LYS A 88 -14.36 16.30 -3.41
C LYS A 88 -13.58 15.31 -4.27
N ALA A 89 -12.32 15.59 -4.58
CA ALA A 89 -11.46 14.67 -5.32
C ALA A 89 -11.27 13.35 -4.55
N LEU A 90 -10.98 13.42 -3.24
CA LEU A 90 -10.85 12.24 -2.39
C LEU A 90 -12.13 11.39 -2.37
N PHE A 91 -13.28 12.04 -2.12
CA PHE A 91 -14.59 11.40 -2.18
C PHE A 91 -14.83 10.68 -3.52
N LEU A 92 -14.51 11.33 -4.64
CA LEU A 92 -14.70 10.78 -5.97
C LEU A 92 -13.79 9.58 -6.24
N ILE A 93 -12.55 9.61 -5.77
CA ILE A 93 -11.58 8.50 -5.90
C ILE A 93 -12.09 7.25 -5.19
N HIS A 94 -12.52 7.37 -3.92
CA HIS A 94 -13.02 6.21 -3.17
C HIS A 94 -14.31 5.66 -3.78
N ARG A 95 -15.22 6.54 -4.22
CA ARG A 95 -16.45 6.13 -4.91
C ARG A 95 -16.17 5.46 -6.26
N PHE A 96 -15.19 5.96 -7.02
CA PHE A 96 -14.75 5.32 -8.26
C PHE A 96 -14.28 3.88 -8.02
N PHE A 97 -13.47 3.65 -6.98
CA PHE A 97 -13.04 2.30 -6.62
C PHE A 97 -14.21 1.42 -6.16
N SER A 98 -15.18 1.96 -5.40
CA SER A 98 -16.40 1.25 -5.03
C SER A 98 -17.18 0.75 -6.27
N VAL A 99 -17.49 1.65 -7.21
CA VAL A 99 -18.19 1.29 -8.46
C VAL A 99 -17.38 0.29 -9.30
N SER A 100 -16.06 0.48 -9.37
CA SER A 100 -15.19 -0.45 -10.12
C SER A 100 -15.20 -1.87 -9.54
N LEU A 101 -15.30 -2.03 -8.21
CA LEU A 101 -15.39 -3.35 -7.57
C LEU A 101 -16.72 -4.06 -7.91
N ILE A 102 -17.81 -3.31 -8.04
CA ILE A 102 -19.10 -3.83 -8.52
C ILE A 102 -18.96 -4.29 -9.98
N LEU A 103 -18.30 -3.50 -10.83
CA LEU A 103 -18.02 -3.90 -12.21
C LEU A 103 -17.19 -5.19 -12.27
N PHE A 104 -16.14 -5.31 -11.45
CA PHE A 104 -15.35 -6.53 -11.36
C PHE A 104 -16.16 -7.72 -10.84
N PHE A 105 -17.14 -7.52 -9.97
CA PHE A 105 -18.05 -8.59 -9.55
C PHE A 105 -18.87 -9.13 -10.73
N ILE A 106 -19.45 -8.22 -11.54
CA ILE A 106 -20.20 -8.59 -12.76
C ILE A 106 -19.29 -9.33 -13.74
N LEU A 107 -18.13 -8.75 -14.06
CA LEU A 107 -17.14 -9.34 -14.97
C LEU A 107 -16.66 -10.72 -14.48
N TRP A 108 -16.42 -10.86 -13.17
CA TRP A 108 -16.02 -12.14 -12.58
C TRP A 108 -17.10 -13.20 -12.77
N HIS A 109 -18.37 -12.87 -12.52
CA HIS A 109 -19.46 -13.82 -12.67
C HIS A 109 -19.69 -14.21 -14.13
N SER A 110 -19.68 -13.23 -15.04
CA SER A 110 -19.78 -13.48 -16.49
C SER A 110 -18.64 -14.36 -17.01
N SER A 111 -17.42 -14.13 -16.52
CA SER A 111 -16.24 -14.88 -16.96
C SER A 111 -16.21 -16.32 -16.45
N SER A 112 -16.77 -16.56 -15.26
CA SER A 112 -16.90 -17.91 -14.70
C SER A 112 -18.04 -18.70 -15.33
N ALA A 113 -19.18 -18.07 -15.67
CA ALA A 113 -20.34 -18.75 -16.24
C ALA A 113 -20.09 -19.31 -17.66
N GLY A 114 -19.27 -18.62 -18.45
CA GLY A 114 -18.90 -19.07 -19.81
C GLY A 114 -18.17 -20.42 -19.83
N TYR A 115 -17.44 -20.76 -18.75
CA TYR A 115 -16.67 -22.00 -18.65
C TYR A 115 -17.56 -23.24 -18.44
N SER A 116 -18.73 -23.07 -17.82
CA SER A 116 -19.64 -24.19 -17.58
C SER A 116 -20.39 -24.65 -18.84
N LYS A 117 -20.43 -23.82 -19.90
CA LYS A 117 -21.19 -24.11 -21.13
C LYS A 117 -20.38 -24.84 -22.22
N SER A 118 -19.05 -24.70 -22.24
CA SER A 118 -18.22 -25.29 -23.31
C SER A 118 -17.98 -26.80 -23.17
N ASN A 119 -18.20 -27.40 -21.99
CA ASN A 119 -18.02 -28.84 -21.78
C ASN A 119 -19.30 -29.70 -21.97
N ILE A 120 -20.42 -29.10 -22.38
CA ILE A 120 -21.71 -29.82 -22.52
C ILE A 120 -22.13 -30.03 -23.98
N THR A 121 -21.37 -29.55 -24.97
CA THR A 121 -21.72 -29.62 -26.41
C THR A 121 -20.71 -30.41 -27.26
N GLY A 122 -20.08 -31.43 -26.67
CA GLY A 122 -19.23 -32.40 -27.37
C GLY A 122 -19.75 -33.83 -27.25
N SER A 123 -20.43 -34.28 -28.31
CA SER A 123 -20.53 -35.68 -28.79
C SER A 123 -21.13 -36.79 -27.91
N THR A 124 -22.39 -37.11 -28.25
CA THR A 124 -22.91 -38.45 -28.62
C THR A 124 -22.84 -39.61 -27.61
N PRO A 125 -23.99 -40.15 -27.15
CA PRO A 125 -24.01 -41.49 -26.57
C PRO A 125 -23.96 -42.52 -27.71
N LEU A 126 -23.17 -43.58 -27.59
CA LEU A 126 -23.50 -44.97 -28.02
C LEU A 126 -22.24 -45.88 -28.03
N THR A 127 -22.34 -46.95 -27.22
CA THR A 127 -21.85 -48.32 -27.49
C THR A 127 -20.37 -48.69 -27.21
N PHE A 128 -20.17 -49.42 -26.10
CA PHE A 128 -19.04 -50.35 -25.81
C PHE A 128 -19.17 -51.67 -26.64
N PRO A 129 -18.24 -52.67 -26.60
CA PRO A 129 -16.81 -52.74 -26.22
C PRO A 129 -15.93 -53.57 -27.22
N SER A 130 -14.59 -53.59 -27.06
CA SER A 130 -13.75 -54.83 -26.98
C SER A 130 -12.24 -54.58 -27.13
N LYS A 131 -11.48 -55.21 -26.22
CA LYS A 131 -10.10 -55.77 -26.27
C LYS A 131 -9.08 -55.21 -27.29
N GLU A 132 -7.95 -54.72 -26.78
CA GLU A 132 -6.62 -55.37 -26.95
C GLU A 132 -5.52 -54.65 -26.14
N GLU A 133 -4.76 -55.44 -25.38
CA GLU A 133 -3.55 -55.07 -24.66
C GLU A 133 -2.34 -55.06 -25.60
N GLY A 134 -1.39 -54.14 -25.38
CA GLY A 134 0.03 -54.39 -25.69
C GLY A 134 0.71 -53.39 -26.62
N LYS A 135 1.41 -52.41 -26.02
CA LYS A 135 2.84 -52.08 -26.27
C LYS A 135 3.23 -50.81 -25.52
N ILE A 136 3.97 -50.97 -24.42
CA ILE A 136 4.69 -49.88 -23.75
C ILE A 136 5.99 -49.68 -24.54
N GLY A 137 6.05 -48.56 -25.28
CA GLY A 137 7.22 -48.10 -26.02
C GLY A 137 7.47 -46.61 -25.74
N ALA A 138 8.59 -46.37 -25.07
CA ALA A 138 9.44 -45.18 -24.97
C ALA A 138 8.95 -43.78 -25.44
N HIS A 139 9.33 -42.79 -24.63
CA HIS A 139 9.37 -41.33 -24.88
C HIS A 139 8.06 -40.54 -24.80
N GLY A 140 7.67 -40.19 -23.58
CA GLY A 140 6.74 -39.08 -23.31
C GLY A 140 7.33 -38.13 -22.28
N SER A 141 7.92 -37.02 -22.73
CA SER A 141 8.22 -35.87 -21.88
C SER A 141 6.90 -35.27 -21.38
N LEU A 142 6.43 -35.73 -20.22
CA LEU A 142 5.31 -35.16 -19.49
C LEU A 142 5.72 -33.84 -18.82
N THR A 143 6.09 -32.84 -19.62
CA THR A 143 5.91 -31.44 -19.22
C THR A 143 4.48 -31.09 -19.58
N SER A 144 3.55 -31.46 -18.71
CA SER A 144 2.16 -31.03 -18.83
C SER A 144 2.13 -29.50 -18.83
N SER A 145 1.81 -28.96 -20.01
CA SER A 145 1.52 -27.54 -20.24
C SER A 145 0.33 -27.15 -19.36
N PHE A 146 0.60 -26.76 -18.12
CA PHE A 146 -0.38 -26.17 -17.22
C PHE A 146 -0.40 -24.65 -17.46
N GLY A 147 -0.54 -24.24 -18.72
CA GLY A 147 -0.42 -22.85 -19.17
C GLY A 147 -1.51 -22.51 -20.18
N TRP A 148 -2.35 -21.51 -19.86
CA TRP A 148 -3.31 -20.79 -20.72
C TRP A 148 -4.41 -21.59 -21.44
N ASP A 149 -4.14 -22.81 -21.91
CA ASP A 149 -4.95 -23.53 -22.90
C ASP A 149 -6.32 -23.99 -22.38
N ASN A 150 -6.51 -24.05 -21.06
CA ASN A 150 -7.78 -24.44 -20.45
C ASN A 150 -8.69 -23.25 -20.10
N HIS A 151 -8.29 -21.99 -20.28
CA HIS A 151 -9.11 -20.85 -19.87
C HIS A 151 -9.32 -19.86 -21.02
N GLY A 152 -10.58 -19.51 -21.29
CA GLY A 152 -10.91 -18.50 -22.30
C GLY A 152 -10.24 -17.15 -21.99
N TRP A 153 -9.83 -16.42 -23.03
CA TRP A 153 -9.17 -15.11 -22.93
C TRP A 153 -9.88 -14.13 -21.99
N PHE A 154 -11.23 -14.18 -21.96
CA PHE A 154 -12.05 -13.34 -21.09
C PHE A 154 -11.85 -13.67 -19.60
N TYR A 155 -11.77 -14.95 -19.24
CA TYR A 155 -11.47 -15.39 -17.86
C TYR A 155 -10.11 -14.88 -17.40
N ILE A 156 -9.09 -15.07 -18.25
CA ILE A 156 -7.72 -14.64 -17.98
C ILE A 156 -7.66 -13.12 -17.78
N SER A 157 -8.27 -12.37 -18.70
CA SER A 157 -8.28 -10.90 -18.69
C SER A 157 -8.93 -10.33 -17.43
N VAL A 158 -10.04 -10.91 -16.96
CA VAL A 158 -10.73 -10.46 -15.75
C VAL A 158 -9.89 -10.72 -14.49
N ARG A 159 -9.20 -11.86 -14.40
CA ARG A 159 -8.32 -12.19 -13.25
C ARG A 159 -7.08 -11.31 -13.21
N ILE A 160 -6.43 -11.08 -14.35
CA ILE A 160 -5.31 -10.14 -14.48
C ILE A 160 -5.79 -8.72 -14.13
N GLY A 161 -6.91 -8.29 -14.71
CA GLY A 161 -7.53 -7.00 -14.45
C GLY A 161 -7.78 -6.77 -12.95
N LEU A 162 -8.41 -7.73 -12.27
CA LEU A 162 -8.66 -7.62 -10.82
C LEU A 162 -7.34 -7.56 -10.03
N PHE A 163 -6.35 -8.37 -10.37
CA PHE A 163 -5.06 -8.36 -9.68
C PHE A 163 -4.41 -6.98 -9.71
N LEU A 164 -4.31 -6.43 -10.92
CA LEU A 164 -3.73 -5.11 -11.16
C LEU A 164 -4.57 -4.01 -10.48
N TRP A 165 -5.89 -4.10 -10.55
CA TRP A 165 -6.79 -3.10 -9.99
C TRP A 165 -6.78 -3.07 -8.46
N VAL A 166 -6.69 -4.22 -7.80
CA VAL A 166 -6.59 -4.31 -6.33
C VAL A 166 -5.25 -3.73 -5.85
N ALA A 167 -4.16 -3.95 -6.61
CA ALA A 167 -2.87 -3.30 -6.32
C ALA A 167 -2.97 -1.77 -6.46
N LEU A 168 -3.67 -1.30 -7.49
CA LEU A 168 -3.89 0.12 -7.73
C LEU A 168 -4.78 0.78 -6.67
N LEU A 169 -5.87 0.10 -6.28
CA LEU A 169 -6.76 0.52 -5.20
C LEU A 169 -5.95 0.78 -3.93
N ASN A 170 -5.16 -0.21 -3.50
CA ASN A 170 -4.34 -0.09 -2.30
C ASN A 170 -3.38 1.09 -2.35
N LEU A 171 -2.75 1.33 -3.52
CA LEU A 171 -1.80 2.42 -3.69
C LEU A 171 -2.48 3.80 -3.64
N ILE A 172 -3.46 4.02 -4.52
CA ILE A 172 -4.08 5.34 -4.72
C ILE A 172 -4.89 5.74 -3.50
N THR A 173 -5.73 4.85 -2.96
CA THR A 173 -6.64 5.19 -1.86
C THR A 173 -5.88 5.53 -0.59
N ILE A 174 -4.84 4.74 -0.24
CA ILE A 174 -4.03 5.00 0.95
C ILE A 174 -3.22 6.29 0.75
N SER A 175 -2.54 6.45 -0.38
CA SER A 175 -1.69 7.62 -0.63
C SER A 175 -2.51 8.93 -0.65
N SER A 176 -3.64 8.95 -1.35
CA SER A 176 -4.52 10.13 -1.41
C SER A 176 -5.15 10.48 -0.07
N THR A 177 -5.58 9.49 0.72
CA THR A 177 -6.09 9.74 2.07
C THR A 177 -4.98 10.27 2.98
N TRP A 178 -3.77 9.71 2.93
CA TRP A 178 -2.64 10.23 3.71
C TRP A 178 -2.30 11.68 3.35
N ALA A 179 -2.21 12.00 2.06
CA ALA A 179 -1.96 13.36 1.60
C ALA A 179 -3.05 14.33 2.10
N ARG A 180 -4.32 13.90 2.08
CA ARG A 180 -5.41 14.73 2.59
C ARG A 180 -5.31 14.96 4.10
N VAL A 181 -4.98 13.94 4.87
CA VAL A 181 -4.84 14.03 6.33
C VAL A 181 -3.69 14.97 6.71
N THR A 182 -2.55 14.88 6.01
CA THR A 182 -1.42 15.78 6.24
C THR A 182 -1.70 17.22 5.82
N ASP A 183 -2.61 17.44 4.87
CA ASP A 183 -3.02 18.79 4.46
C ASP A 183 -4.01 19.44 5.45
N VAL A 184 -4.68 18.68 6.32
CA VAL A 184 -5.62 19.22 7.33
C VAL A 184 -4.98 19.37 8.70
N MET A 185 -4.07 18.47 9.05
CA MET A 185 -3.43 18.46 10.37
C MET A 185 -2.14 19.28 10.31
N ASP A 186 -2.03 20.25 11.20
CA ASP A 186 -0.79 20.95 11.48
C ASP A 186 0.27 19.97 12.03
N SER A 187 1.53 20.40 12.02
CA SER A 187 2.66 19.56 12.43
C SER A 187 2.56 19.06 13.87
N GLU A 188 2.00 19.86 14.78
CA GLU A 188 1.82 19.49 16.19
C GLU A 188 0.77 18.39 16.33
N SER A 189 -0.43 18.61 15.77
CA SER A 189 -1.49 17.60 15.74
C SER A 189 -1.05 16.32 15.04
N GLY A 190 -0.35 16.42 13.92
CA GLY A 190 0.12 15.25 13.16
C GLY A 190 1.01 14.32 13.97
N SER A 191 1.94 14.88 14.75
CA SER A 191 2.86 14.11 15.60
C SER A 191 2.14 13.27 16.68
N ARG A 192 1.02 13.79 17.21
CA ARG A 192 0.19 13.14 18.24
C ARG A 192 -0.82 12.17 17.63
N LEU A 193 -1.49 12.59 16.56
CA LEU A 193 -2.68 11.92 16.02
C LEU A 193 -2.39 10.84 14.98
N PHE A 194 -1.28 10.92 14.22
CA PHE A 194 -0.99 9.96 13.15
C PHE A 194 -0.87 8.51 13.64
N GLY A 195 -0.40 8.29 14.87
CA GLY A 195 -0.35 6.96 15.49
C GLY A 195 -1.75 6.35 15.68
N PHE A 196 -2.70 7.14 16.19
CA PHE A 196 -4.08 6.71 16.37
C PHE A 196 -4.79 6.47 15.03
N ILE A 197 -4.58 7.35 14.04
CA ILE A 197 -5.10 7.17 12.68
C ILE A 197 -4.55 5.86 12.07
N GLY A 198 -3.25 5.58 12.27
CA GLY A 198 -2.61 4.35 11.88
C GLY A 198 -3.21 3.10 12.54
N ALA A 199 -3.64 3.20 13.80
CA ALA A 199 -4.34 2.11 14.48
C ALA A 199 -5.68 1.77 13.81
N GLY A 200 -6.39 2.77 13.28
CA GLY A 200 -7.58 2.57 12.45
C GLY A 200 -7.31 1.72 11.21
N ALA A 201 -6.17 1.94 10.54
CA ALA A 201 -5.75 1.13 9.40
C ALA A 201 -5.48 -0.34 9.79
N THR A 202 -4.80 -0.58 10.90
CA THR A 202 -4.50 -1.94 11.41
C THR A 202 -5.77 -2.67 11.86
N LEU A 203 -6.70 -1.97 12.51
CA LEU A 203 -8.02 -2.50 12.86
C LEU A 203 -8.84 -2.83 11.61
N GLY A 204 -8.78 -1.98 10.57
CA GLY A 204 -9.40 -2.24 9.28
C GLY A 204 -8.85 -3.50 8.62
N GLN A 205 -7.52 -3.66 8.62
CA GLN A 205 -6.87 -4.89 8.14
C GLN A 205 -7.33 -6.13 8.91
N LEU A 206 -7.44 -6.05 10.24
CA LEU A 206 -7.89 -7.16 11.08
C LEU A 206 -9.34 -7.52 10.77
N PHE A 207 -10.24 -6.54 10.78
CA PHE A 207 -11.65 -6.74 10.46
C PHE A 207 -11.81 -7.33 9.05
N GLY A 208 -11.17 -6.76 8.04
CA GLY A 208 -11.28 -7.24 6.66
C GLY A 208 -10.77 -8.67 6.49
N SER A 209 -9.68 -9.03 7.18
CA SER A 209 -9.13 -10.39 7.15
C SER A 209 -10.05 -11.38 7.87
N LEU A 210 -10.56 -11.06 9.05
CA LEU A 210 -11.51 -11.92 9.79
C LEU A 210 -12.83 -12.09 9.03
N PHE A 211 -13.34 -11.02 8.42
CA PHE A 211 -14.51 -11.07 7.56
C PHE A 211 -14.29 -12.00 6.37
N ALA A 212 -13.12 -11.91 5.71
CA ALA A 212 -12.78 -12.81 4.61
C ALA A 212 -12.63 -14.29 5.03
N ILE A 213 -12.25 -14.58 6.28
CA ILE A 213 -12.24 -15.96 6.82
C ILE A 213 -13.68 -16.48 6.94
N GLY A 214 -14.55 -15.72 7.60
CA GLY A 214 -15.94 -16.10 7.84
C GLY A 214 -16.73 -16.22 6.55
N MET A 215 -16.51 -15.29 5.62
CA MET A 215 -17.22 -15.18 4.35
C MET A 215 -16.47 -15.83 3.18
N ALA A 216 -15.44 -16.66 3.43
CA ALA A 216 -14.70 -17.31 2.34
C ALA A 216 -15.62 -18.11 1.41
N PHE A 217 -16.72 -18.68 1.92
CA PHE A 217 -17.68 -19.45 1.14
C PHE A 217 -18.44 -18.63 0.10
N VAL A 218 -18.61 -17.30 0.29
CA VAL A 218 -19.37 -16.47 -0.65
C VAL A 218 -18.62 -16.16 -1.94
N GLY A 219 -17.39 -16.63 -2.13
CA GLY A 219 -16.80 -16.51 -3.46
C GLY A 219 -16.48 -15.06 -3.86
N PRO A 220 -16.88 -14.66 -5.08
CA PRO A 220 -16.69 -13.31 -5.62
C PRO A 220 -17.55 -12.25 -4.95
N PHE A 221 -18.58 -12.63 -4.19
CA PHE A 221 -19.43 -11.69 -3.47
C PHE A 221 -18.65 -10.84 -2.44
N LEU A 222 -17.44 -11.26 -2.05
CA LEU A 222 -16.48 -10.44 -1.31
C LEU A 222 -16.22 -9.08 -1.97
N LEU A 223 -16.30 -8.98 -3.30
CA LEU A 223 -16.15 -7.72 -4.04
C LEU A 223 -17.28 -6.73 -3.72
N LEU A 224 -18.51 -7.20 -3.51
CA LEU A 224 -19.65 -6.34 -3.14
C LEU A 224 -19.50 -5.81 -1.72
N PHE A 225 -19.04 -6.65 -0.78
CA PHE A 225 -18.72 -6.21 0.58
C PHE A 225 -17.60 -5.17 0.58
N ALA A 226 -16.55 -5.39 -0.21
CA ALA A 226 -15.48 -4.42 -0.37
C ALA A 226 -15.95 -3.13 -1.05
N ALA A 227 -16.86 -3.21 -2.02
CA ALA A 227 -17.48 -2.03 -2.64
C ALA A 227 -18.27 -1.20 -1.61
N LEU A 228 -19.05 -1.86 -0.74
CA LEU A 228 -19.78 -1.21 0.35
C LEU A 228 -18.81 -0.52 1.33
N LEU A 229 -17.75 -1.21 1.73
CA LEU A 229 -16.71 -0.64 2.59
C LEU A 229 -16.01 0.56 1.91
N MET A 230 -15.73 0.49 0.61
CA MET A 230 -15.19 1.62 -0.14
C MET A 230 -16.15 2.80 -0.25
N GLU A 231 -17.47 2.56 -0.32
CA GLU A 231 -18.47 3.63 -0.29
C GLU A 231 -18.55 4.27 1.10
N LEU A 232 -18.44 3.48 2.17
CA LEU A 232 -18.30 4.01 3.54
C LEU A 232 -17.00 4.82 3.72
N ALA A 233 -15.89 4.39 3.10
CA ALA A 233 -14.65 5.16 3.04
C ALA A 233 -14.85 6.49 2.30
N ALA A 234 -15.60 6.49 1.18
CA ALA A 234 -15.95 7.71 0.46
C ALA A 234 -16.76 8.65 1.37
N GLN A 235 -17.83 8.16 2.01
CA GLN A 235 -18.67 8.97 2.89
C GLN A 235 -17.89 9.57 4.07
N THR A 236 -17.05 8.77 4.73
CA THR A 236 -16.20 9.25 5.83
C THR A 236 -15.15 10.26 5.37
N SER A 237 -14.63 10.13 4.15
CA SER A 237 -13.65 11.09 3.60
C SER A 237 -14.21 12.52 3.48
N ARG A 238 -15.53 12.70 3.36
CA ARG A 238 -16.18 14.02 3.31
C ARG A 238 -16.00 14.84 4.58
N GLY A 239 -15.80 14.19 5.73
CA GLY A 239 -15.57 14.87 7.00
C GLY A 239 -14.12 15.30 7.22
N ILE A 240 -13.19 14.92 6.33
CA ILE A 240 -11.78 15.35 6.37
C ILE A 240 -11.65 16.70 5.67
N ASN A 241 -12.29 17.73 6.24
CA ASN A 241 -12.22 19.10 5.75
C ASN A 241 -11.43 19.98 6.71
N HIS A 242 -10.78 21.01 6.17
CA HIS A 242 -10.25 22.08 7.00
C HIS A 242 -11.47 22.68 7.69
N VAL A 243 -11.52 22.63 9.02
CA VAL A 243 -12.52 23.41 9.75
C VAL A 243 -12.07 24.85 9.53
N THR A 244 -12.61 25.48 8.49
CA THR A 244 -12.53 26.93 8.35
C THR A 244 -13.16 27.46 9.63
N SER A 245 -12.31 28.02 10.47
CA SER A 245 -12.71 28.71 11.66
C SER A 245 -13.75 29.75 11.23
N HIS A 246 -15.00 29.56 11.67
CA HIS A 246 -16.02 30.61 11.71
C HIS A 246 -15.56 31.88 12.48
N VAL A 247 -14.31 31.90 12.96
CA VAL A 247 -13.62 33.01 13.61
C VAL A 247 -13.18 34.07 12.59
N GLU A 248 -12.82 33.72 11.34
CA GLU A 248 -12.35 34.73 10.37
C GLU A 248 -13.52 35.56 9.77
N GLU A 249 -14.74 35.03 9.81
CA GLU A 249 -15.96 35.77 9.47
C GLU A 249 -16.49 36.63 10.64
N GLN A 250 -16.00 36.42 11.86
CA GLN A 250 -16.27 37.29 13.02
C GLN A 250 -15.18 38.35 13.28
N LEU A 251 -13.96 38.18 12.74
CA LEU A 251 -12.89 39.20 12.79
C LEU A 251 -12.93 40.19 11.62
N SER A 252 -13.58 39.83 10.51
CA SER A 252 -13.77 40.72 9.35
C SER A 252 -14.74 41.90 9.58
N PRO A 253 -15.76 41.85 10.46
CA PRO A 253 -16.52 43.02 10.90
C PRO A 253 -15.71 43.94 11.82
N ILE A 254 -14.88 43.39 12.71
CA ILE A 254 -14.07 44.17 13.67
C ILE A 254 -12.94 44.92 12.93
N ARG A 255 -12.26 44.28 11.97
CA ARG A 255 -11.24 44.95 11.14
C ARG A 255 -11.83 45.97 10.15
N LYS A 256 -13.08 45.80 9.73
CA LYS A 256 -13.84 46.78 8.91
C LYS A 256 -14.46 47.91 9.75
N SER A 257 -14.69 47.68 11.04
CA SER A 257 -15.10 48.69 12.03
C SER A 257 -13.93 49.61 12.38
N ASP A 258 -12.75 49.04 12.64
CA ASP A 258 -11.56 49.82 13.01
C ASP A 258 -11.02 50.64 11.82
N SER A 259 -11.03 50.06 10.60
CA SER A 259 -10.63 50.80 9.38
C SER A 259 -11.62 51.86 8.89
N LYS A 260 -12.85 51.91 9.42
CA LYS A 260 -13.85 52.95 9.09
C LYS A 260 -13.92 54.08 10.11
N ASN A 261 -13.34 53.91 11.29
CA ASN A 261 -13.29 54.95 12.32
C ASN A 261 -11.99 55.76 12.35
N GLU A 262 -10.92 55.32 11.67
CA GLU A 262 -9.66 56.09 11.56
C GLU A 262 -9.56 57.02 10.34
N ASN A 263 -10.56 57.06 9.45
CA ASN A 263 -10.50 57.84 8.20
C ASN A 263 -11.44 59.07 8.17
N LYS A 264 -11.67 59.72 9.32
CA LYS A 264 -12.59 60.87 9.40
C LYS A 264 -12.13 62.07 10.23
N THR A 265 -10.84 62.17 10.56
CA THR A 265 -10.33 63.33 11.29
C THR A 265 -9.02 63.76 10.65
N ASP A 266 -9.04 64.99 10.15
CA ASP A 266 -7.91 65.87 9.91
C ASP A 266 -7.13 65.70 8.60
N GLU A 267 -7.72 66.33 7.58
CA GLU A 267 -6.99 67.16 6.61
C GLU A 267 -5.94 68.05 7.31
N ILE A 268 -4.85 68.32 6.57
CA ILE A 268 -3.90 69.46 6.66
C ILE A 268 -2.44 69.05 6.92
N GLN A 269 -1.67 69.04 5.82
CA GLN A 269 -0.21 69.28 5.62
C GLN A 269 0.48 68.15 4.84
N LYS A 270 0.63 68.29 3.52
CA LYS A 270 1.70 69.01 2.76
C LYS A 270 3.02 68.23 2.64
N THR A 271 3.32 67.86 1.37
CA THR A 271 4.66 67.75 0.72
C THR A 271 5.57 66.61 1.23
N GLU A 272 6.11 65.66 0.45
CA GLU A 272 6.66 65.69 -0.92
C GLU A 272 6.53 64.31 -1.61
N HIS A 273 6.37 64.32 -2.94
CA HIS A 273 6.27 63.14 -3.80
C HIS A 273 7.64 62.71 -4.34
N THR A 274 7.91 61.40 -4.31
CA THR A 274 8.72 60.73 -5.34
C THR A 274 8.22 59.29 -5.50
N PRO A 275 7.55 58.91 -6.60
CA PRO A 275 7.09 57.54 -6.80
C PRO A 275 7.85 56.84 -7.94
N ARG A 276 8.56 55.74 -7.65
CA ARG A 276 8.80 54.64 -8.62
C ARG A 276 9.47 53.43 -7.98
N GLY A 277 8.74 52.32 -7.93
CA GLY A 277 9.25 51.00 -7.58
C GLY A 277 8.21 49.93 -7.90
N PHE A 278 8.19 49.47 -9.14
CA PHE A 278 7.34 48.38 -9.65
C PHE A 278 7.44 47.10 -8.78
N PRO A 279 6.34 46.43 -8.42
CA PRO A 279 6.42 45.03 -8.02
C PRO A 279 6.56 44.17 -9.28
N LYS A 280 7.75 43.60 -9.46
CA LYS A 280 8.08 42.65 -10.52
C LYS A 280 7.30 41.35 -10.35
N SER A 281 6.78 40.89 -11.49
CA SER A 281 6.61 39.49 -11.88
C SER A 281 5.60 38.65 -11.10
N SER A 282 4.41 38.56 -11.68
CA SER A 282 3.58 37.35 -11.71
C SER A 282 4.44 36.09 -11.82
N THR A 283 4.48 35.29 -10.76
CA THR A 283 5.01 33.93 -10.78
C THR A 283 4.08 33.10 -11.67
N LEU A 284 4.52 32.90 -12.91
CA LEU A 284 4.01 31.88 -13.82
C LEU A 284 3.92 30.58 -13.03
N VAL A 285 2.70 30.12 -12.76
CA VAL A 285 2.42 28.81 -12.17
C VAL A 285 2.95 27.78 -13.17
N LYS A 286 4.21 27.37 -13.00
CA LYS A 286 4.78 26.22 -13.73
C LYS A 286 3.96 25.02 -13.29
N LEU A 287 3.08 24.57 -14.16
CA LEU A 287 2.41 23.28 -14.04
C LEU A 287 3.52 22.25 -13.76
N PRO A 288 3.54 21.57 -12.61
CA PRO A 288 4.68 20.74 -12.23
C PRO A 288 4.79 19.61 -13.25
N PHE A 289 5.85 19.65 -14.06
CA PHE A 289 6.23 18.56 -14.93
C PHE A 289 6.61 17.37 -14.03
N TRP A 290 5.65 16.47 -13.83
CA TRP A 290 5.81 15.13 -13.23
C TRP A 290 6.64 15.12 -11.93
N PRO A 291 5.99 15.27 -10.75
CA PRO A 291 6.66 15.22 -9.44
C PRO A 291 7.55 13.98 -9.24
N ILE A 292 7.22 12.89 -9.92
CA ILE A 292 7.97 11.62 -9.89
C ILE A 292 9.30 11.74 -10.64
N LEU A 293 9.36 12.45 -11.77
CA LEU A 293 10.61 12.68 -12.51
C LEU A 293 11.55 13.60 -11.74
N GLU A 294 11.01 14.66 -11.13
CA GLU A 294 11.79 15.51 -10.22
C GLU A 294 12.29 14.71 -9.01
N GLY A 295 11.42 13.88 -8.42
CA GLY A 295 11.80 12.97 -7.34
C GLY A 295 12.90 11.99 -7.75
N LEU A 296 12.83 11.43 -8.96
CA LEU A 296 13.84 10.54 -9.50
C LEU A 296 15.19 11.24 -9.70
N TRP A 297 15.18 12.44 -10.29
CA TRP A 297 16.38 13.26 -10.47
C TRP A 297 17.06 13.56 -9.13
N LEU A 298 16.26 13.89 -8.12
CA LEU A 298 16.71 14.23 -6.79
C LEU A 298 17.28 13.00 -6.03
N ILE A 299 16.70 11.82 -6.23
CA ILE A 299 17.25 10.54 -5.73
C ILE A 299 18.61 10.22 -6.37
N LEU A 300 18.74 10.42 -7.68
CA LEU A 300 20.00 10.17 -8.40
C LEU A 300 21.09 11.18 -8.04
N SER A 301 20.71 12.40 -7.66
CA SER A 301 21.65 13.47 -7.27
C SER A 301 22.17 13.31 -5.85
N SER A 302 21.39 12.72 -4.94
CA SER A 302 21.75 12.59 -3.52
C SER A 302 22.20 11.18 -3.17
N THR A 303 23.47 11.03 -2.77
CA THR A 303 24.00 9.73 -2.32
C THR A 303 23.21 9.15 -1.16
N TYR A 304 22.70 9.99 -0.24
CA TYR A 304 21.89 9.52 0.89
C TYR A 304 20.54 8.94 0.42
N LEU A 305 19.82 9.65 -0.47
CA LEU A 305 18.55 9.18 -1.02
C LEU A 305 18.71 7.93 -1.90
N LEU A 306 19.86 7.77 -2.56
CA LEU A 306 20.19 6.54 -3.27
C LEU A 306 20.30 5.36 -2.30
N HIS A 307 20.95 5.52 -1.15
CA HIS A 307 21.03 4.47 -0.13
C HIS A 307 19.65 4.16 0.49
N VAL A 308 18.82 5.18 0.73
CA VAL A 308 17.43 4.99 1.18
C VAL A 308 16.62 4.21 0.13
N SER A 309 16.76 4.57 -1.14
CA SER A 309 16.09 3.91 -2.26
C SER A 309 16.56 2.46 -2.40
N LEU A 310 17.87 2.22 -2.29
CA LEU A 310 18.44 0.87 -2.32
C LEU A 310 17.91 0.01 -1.16
N PHE A 311 17.86 0.55 0.05
CA PHE A 311 17.30 -0.14 1.22
C PHE A 311 15.83 -0.54 1.00
N ILE A 312 15.00 0.36 0.46
CA ILE A 312 13.58 0.10 0.21
C ILE A 312 13.40 -0.86 -0.97
N TRP A 313 14.22 -0.74 -2.02
CA TRP A 313 14.23 -1.66 -3.15
C TRP A 313 14.56 -3.08 -2.71
N LEU A 314 15.63 -3.28 -1.93
CA LEU A 314 16.01 -4.59 -1.38
C LEU A 314 14.91 -5.16 -0.48
N SER A 315 14.29 -4.32 0.35
CA SER A 315 13.15 -4.72 1.17
C SER A 315 11.97 -5.21 0.33
N ALA A 316 11.66 -4.53 -0.77
CA ALA A 316 10.60 -4.91 -1.70
C ALA A 316 10.93 -6.23 -2.42
N VAL A 317 12.18 -6.40 -2.88
CA VAL A 317 12.65 -7.65 -3.51
C VAL A 317 12.45 -8.83 -2.56
N VAL A 318 12.97 -8.75 -1.33
CA VAL A 318 12.85 -9.83 -0.33
C VAL A 318 11.38 -10.08 0.01
N SER A 319 10.59 -9.03 0.22
CA SER A 319 9.15 -9.15 0.51
C SER A 319 8.38 -9.87 -0.59
N SER A 320 8.71 -9.60 -1.86
CA SER A 320 8.09 -10.24 -3.01
C SER A 320 8.53 -11.71 -3.16
N PHE A 321 9.78 -12.05 -2.85
CA PHE A 321 10.19 -13.47 -2.75
C PHE A 321 9.37 -14.25 -1.72
N PHE A 322 9.17 -13.69 -0.52
CA PHE A 322 8.31 -14.31 0.49
C PHE A 322 6.86 -14.46 0.01
N TYR A 323 6.35 -13.48 -0.74
CA TYR A 323 5.04 -13.58 -1.37
C TYR A 323 4.97 -14.75 -2.36
N PHE A 324 5.91 -14.85 -3.30
CA PHE A 324 5.91 -15.95 -4.28
C PHE A 324 6.01 -17.31 -3.60
N GLN A 325 6.84 -17.45 -2.57
CA GLN A 325 6.95 -18.69 -1.80
C GLN A 325 5.63 -19.04 -1.10
N LYS A 326 5.01 -18.06 -0.44
CA LYS A 326 3.70 -18.23 0.22
C LYS A 326 2.64 -18.69 -0.77
N VAL A 327 2.53 -18.01 -1.90
CA VAL A 327 1.54 -18.36 -2.93
C VAL A 327 1.80 -19.76 -3.49
N SER A 328 3.06 -20.10 -3.76
CA SER A 328 3.43 -21.42 -4.29
C SER A 328 3.12 -22.55 -3.32
N VAL A 329 3.51 -22.40 -2.05
CA VAL A 329 3.27 -23.41 -1.02
C VAL A 329 1.78 -23.59 -0.73
N ILE A 330 1.00 -22.51 -0.73
CA ILE A 330 -0.46 -22.59 -0.55
C ILE A 330 -1.13 -23.24 -1.77
N ALA A 331 -0.67 -22.90 -2.99
CA ALA A 331 -1.20 -23.47 -4.22
C ALA A 331 -0.99 -24.99 -4.31
N THR A 332 0.14 -25.50 -3.81
CA THR A 332 0.47 -26.93 -3.80
C THR A 332 -0.16 -27.69 -2.62
N THR A 333 -0.39 -27.02 -1.48
CA THR A 333 -0.98 -27.66 -0.28
C THR A 333 -2.49 -27.75 -0.36
N VAL A 334 -3.16 -26.74 -0.92
CA VAL A 334 -4.63 -26.64 -0.93
C VAL A 334 -5.13 -26.58 -2.36
N THR A 335 -5.90 -27.58 -2.78
CA THR A 335 -6.46 -27.66 -4.14
C THR A 335 -7.75 -26.84 -4.30
N SER A 336 -8.55 -26.72 -3.24
CA SER A 336 -9.83 -26.00 -3.26
C SER A 336 -9.64 -24.48 -3.20
N SER A 337 -10.27 -23.75 -4.13
CA SER A 337 -10.36 -22.28 -4.14
C SER A 337 -10.90 -21.70 -2.84
N LEU A 338 -11.86 -22.38 -2.20
CA LEU A 338 -12.40 -21.96 -0.90
C LEU A 338 -11.31 -22.06 0.19
N GLY A 339 -10.60 -23.20 0.22
CA GLY A 339 -9.54 -23.44 1.18
C GLY A 339 -8.38 -22.44 1.02
N ARG A 340 -7.98 -22.13 -0.21
CA ARG A 340 -6.95 -21.11 -0.51
C ARG A 340 -7.35 -19.75 0.04
N ARG A 341 -8.59 -19.29 -0.24
CA ARG A 341 -9.09 -17.99 0.25
C ARG A 341 -9.14 -17.94 1.77
N LYS A 342 -9.64 -18.99 2.42
CA LYS A 342 -9.67 -19.08 3.89
C LYS A 342 -8.26 -19.05 4.48
N LEU A 343 -7.31 -19.80 3.92
CA LEU A 343 -5.94 -19.86 4.44
C LEU A 343 -5.20 -18.53 4.26
N PHE A 344 -5.33 -17.86 3.11
CA PHE A 344 -4.78 -16.51 2.93
C PHE A 344 -5.38 -15.51 3.93
N ALA A 345 -6.69 -15.55 4.13
CA ALA A 345 -7.38 -14.68 5.08
C ALA A 345 -6.94 -14.94 6.53
N GLN A 346 -6.75 -16.21 6.92
CA GLN A 346 -6.23 -16.61 8.23
C GLN A 346 -4.81 -16.09 8.46
N ILE A 347 -3.90 -16.28 7.50
CA ILE A 347 -2.54 -15.75 7.60
C ILE A 347 -2.58 -14.22 7.80
N ASN A 348 -3.39 -13.52 7.00
CA ASN A 348 -3.54 -12.06 7.11
C ASN A 348 -4.14 -11.61 8.46
N SER A 349 -5.08 -12.35 9.04
CA SER A 349 -5.64 -12.02 10.36
C SER A 349 -4.61 -12.21 11.46
N PHE A 350 -3.83 -13.29 11.44
CA PHE A 350 -2.75 -13.50 12.41
C PHE A 350 -1.74 -12.35 12.35
N ILE A 351 -1.28 -12.01 11.14
CA ILE A 351 -0.41 -10.86 10.91
C ILE A 351 -1.02 -9.59 11.52
N ALA A 352 -2.31 -9.33 11.28
CA ALA A 352 -2.98 -8.14 11.77
C ALA A 352 -3.04 -8.08 13.30
N VAL A 353 -3.35 -9.20 13.97
CA VAL A 353 -3.36 -9.30 15.44
C VAL A 353 -1.97 -8.99 16.00
N PHE A 354 -0.91 -9.62 15.47
CA PHE A 354 0.45 -9.39 15.98
C PHE A 354 0.95 -7.98 15.68
N ILE A 355 0.62 -7.40 14.52
CA ILE A 355 0.94 -5.99 14.23
C ILE A 355 0.21 -5.08 15.21
N LEU A 356 -1.08 -5.29 15.47
CA LEU A 356 -1.86 -4.45 16.40
C LEU A 356 -1.27 -4.52 17.81
N VAL A 357 -1.02 -5.74 18.32
CA VAL A 357 -0.40 -5.95 19.63
C VAL A 357 0.98 -5.30 19.69
N GLY A 358 1.82 -5.48 18.67
CA GLY A 358 3.15 -4.86 18.61
C GLY A 358 3.10 -3.33 18.49
N GLN A 359 2.13 -2.78 17.75
CA GLN A 359 1.94 -1.34 17.64
C GLN A 359 1.58 -0.72 18.99
N LEU A 360 0.71 -1.37 19.76
CA LEU A 360 0.27 -0.92 21.08
C LEU A 360 1.32 -1.11 22.19
N SER A 361 2.23 -2.08 22.07
CA SER A 361 3.17 -2.45 23.15
C SER A 361 4.64 -2.06 22.90
N LEU A 362 5.12 -2.15 21.66
CA LEU A 362 6.56 -2.16 21.34
C LEU A 362 7.04 -0.88 20.62
N THR A 363 6.19 -0.25 19.80
CA THR A 363 6.63 0.80 18.83
C THR A 363 7.36 1.95 19.49
N GLY A 364 6.79 2.55 20.55
CA GLY A 364 7.40 3.69 21.23
C GLY A 364 8.68 3.33 22.00
N ARG A 365 8.75 2.12 22.57
CA ARG A 365 9.89 1.69 23.40
C ARG A 365 11.11 1.29 22.56
N ILE A 366 10.90 0.63 21.42
CA ILE A 366 12.01 0.15 20.60
C ILE A 366 12.78 1.32 20.00
N LEU A 367 12.09 2.35 19.55
CA LEU A 367 12.74 3.48 18.89
C LEU A 367 13.56 4.34 19.87
N THR A 368 13.09 4.49 21.10
CA THR A 368 13.79 5.25 22.15
C THR A 368 14.98 4.50 22.72
N VAL A 369 14.90 3.16 22.86
CA VAL A 369 15.97 2.36 23.48
C VAL A 369 16.98 1.86 22.45
N ALA A 370 16.54 1.36 21.29
CA ALA A 370 17.40 0.69 20.32
C ALA A 370 17.96 1.61 19.22
N GLY A 371 17.36 2.78 19.01
CA GLY A 371 17.74 3.75 18.00
C GLY A 371 17.39 3.35 16.55
N VAL A 372 17.55 4.30 15.63
CA VAL A 372 17.13 4.18 14.23
C VAL A 372 17.87 3.06 13.49
N THR A 373 19.18 2.94 13.69
CA THR A 373 20.02 1.92 13.04
C THR A 373 19.54 0.50 13.35
N THR A 374 19.27 0.21 14.63
CA THR A 374 18.79 -1.11 15.05
C THR A 374 17.39 -1.37 14.49
N ALA A 375 16.52 -0.35 14.48
CA ALA A 375 15.17 -0.47 13.95
C ALA A 375 15.15 -0.84 12.45
N ILE A 376 15.99 -0.20 11.63
CA ILE A 376 16.06 -0.52 10.19
C ILE A 376 16.84 -1.80 9.88
N CYS A 377 17.81 -2.19 10.73
CA CYS A 377 18.53 -3.46 10.58
C CYS A 377 17.67 -4.67 10.97
N SER A 378 16.68 -4.51 11.84
CA SER A 378 15.84 -5.62 12.30
C SER A 378 15.14 -6.39 11.15
N ALA A 379 14.60 -5.68 10.15
CA ALA A 379 13.93 -6.29 9.00
C ALA A 379 14.85 -7.19 8.15
N PRO A 380 16.04 -6.75 7.70
CA PRO A 380 16.94 -7.62 6.96
C PRO A 380 17.46 -8.81 7.77
N PHE A 381 17.73 -8.64 9.08
CA PHE A 381 18.11 -9.78 9.94
C PHE A 381 17.01 -10.83 10.03
N VAL A 382 15.77 -10.40 10.25
CA VAL A 382 14.60 -11.28 10.27
C VAL A 382 14.35 -11.91 8.90
N GLY A 383 14.55 -11.14 7.82
CA GLY A 383 14.49 -11.62 6.45
C GLY A 383 15.50 -12.74 6.20
N LEU A 384 16.75 -12.57 6.63
CA LEU A 384 17.80 -13.59 6.54
C LEU A 384 17.42 -14.86 7.31
N LEU A 385 17.02 -14.72 8.59
CA LEU A 385 16.61 -15.85 9.43
C LEU A 385 15.44 -16.62 8.81
N ASN A 386 14.46 -15.89 8.27
CA ASN A 386 13.30 -16.48 7.63
C ASN A 386 13.66 -17.21 6.33
N LEU A 387 14.60 -16.71 5.53
CA LEU A 387 15.06 -17.40 4.32
C LEU A 387 15.78 -18.70 4.67
N VAL A 388 16.61 -18.68 5.72
CA VAL A 388 17.27 -19.90 6.25
C VAL A 388 16.22 -20.90 6.75
N ALA A 389 15.24 -20.45 7.54
CA ALA A 389 14.17 -21.31 8.04
C ALA A 389 13.36 -21.97 6.91
N LEU A 390 13.08 -21.22 5.83
CA LEU A 390 12.38 -21.74 4.66
C LEU A 390 13.21 -22.69 3.81
N ALA A 391 14.52 -22.48 3.72
CA ALA A 391 15.42 -23.40 3.04
C ALA A 391 15.49 -24.76 3.77
N VAL A 392 15.46 -24.75 5.10
CA VAL A 392 15.53 -25.98 5.93
C VAL A 392 14.17 -26.69 6.02
N TRP A 393 13.08 -25.93 6.20
CA TRP A 393 11.73 -26.47 6.39
C TRP A 393 10.72 -25.81 5.45
N PRO A 394 10.63 -26.26 4.19
CA PRO A 394 9.71 -25.72 3.18
C PRO A 394 8.25 -26.17 3.40
N LYS A 395 7.71 -25.98 4.61
CA LYS A 395 6.32 -26.29 4.98
C LYS A 395 5.48 -25.01 5.05
N TRP A 396 4.18 -25.12 4.77
CA TRP A 396 3.27 -23.97 4.81
C TRP A 396 3.22 -23.27 6.17
N VAL A 397 3.35 -24.02 7.27
CA VAL A 397 3.38 -23.47 8.64
C VAL A 397 4.59 -22.56 8.83
N VAL A 398 5.76 -22.96 8.33
CA VAL A 398 6.99 -22.15 8.44
C VAL A 398 6.86 -20.89 7.61
N VAL A 399 6.28 -20.97 6.41
CA VAL A 399 5.98 -19.78 5.60
C VAL A 399 5.03 -18.82 6.32
N ALA A 400 3.98 -19.34 6.96
CA ALA A 400 3.05 -18.52 7.72
C ALA A 400 3.73 -17.81 8.91
N ILE A 401 4.58 -18.52 9.67
CA ILE A 401 5.34 -17.96 10.79
C ILE A 401 6.34 -16.91 10.30
N CYS A 402 7.16 -17.24 9.29
CA CYS A 402 8.15 -16.35 8.72
C CYS A 402 7.52 -15.07 8.14
N GLU A 403 6.44 -15.20 7.37
CA GLU A 403 5.69 -14.06 6.82
C GLU A 403 5.10 -13.18 7.94
N THR A 404 4.59 -13.81 9.01
CA THR A 404 4.06 -13.10 10.19
C THR A 404 5.17 -12.31 10.87
N LEU A 405 6.28 -12.95 11.22
CA LEU A 405 7.41 -12.30 11.87
C LEU A 405 7.97 -11.15 11.02
N ARG A 406 8.15 -11.37 9.72
CA ARG A 406 8.64 -10.38 8.76
C ARG A 406 7.75 -9.14 8.76
N LYS A 407 6.44 -9.31 8.63
CA LYS A 407 5.49 -8.19 8.60
C LYS A 407 5.41 -7.48 9.95
N VAL A 408 5.36 -8.21 11.06
CA VAL A 408 5.35 -7.62 12.40
C VAL A 408 6.57 -6.72 12.59
N VAL A 409 7.77 -7.22 12.31
CA VAL A 409 9.02 -6.44 12.40
C VAL A 409 8.99 -5.24 11.45
N THR A 410 8.51 -5.44 10.22
CA THR A 410 8.40 -4.35 9.25
C THR A 410 7.47 -3.24 9.73
N TYR A 411 6.27 -3.57 10.21
CA TYR A 411 5.25 -2.57 10.55
C TYR A 411 5.42 -1.96 11.95
N VAL A 412 5.95 -2.73 12.91
CA VAL A 412 6.13 -2.29 14.31
C VAL A 412 7.46 -1.59 14.51
N VAL A 413 8.52 -1.99 13.79
CA VAL A 413 9.89 -1.52 14.04
C VAL A 413 10.44 -0.74 12.85
N THR A 414 10.52 -1.38 11.70
CA THR A 414 11.25 -0.82 10.55
C THR A 414 10.51 0.34 9.90
N ARG A 415 9.17 0.31 9.82
CA ARG A 415 8.38 1.37 9.19
C ARG A 415 8.50 2.70 9.96
N PRO A 416 8.35 2.75 11.30
CA PRO A 416 8.69 3.95 12.07
C PRO A 416 10.14 4.40 11.88
N GLY A 417 11.10 3.47 11.92
CA GLY A 417 12.52 3.80 11.68
C GLY A 417 12.78 4.37 10.29
N ARG A 418 12.06 3.90 9.27
CA ARG A 418 12.12 4.39 7.89
C ARG A 418 11.63 5.83 7.76
N GLU A 419 10.60 6.20 8.51
CA GLU A 419 10.09 7.59 8.52
C GLU A 419 11.14 8.57 9.09
N LEU A 420 11.94 8.13 10.08
CA LEU A 420 13.05 8.92 10.61
C LEU A 420 14.22 9.10 9.63
N LEU A 421 14.33 8.25 8.60
CA LEU A 421 15.33 8.47 7.54
C LEU A 421 15.05 9.74 6.73
N PHE A 422 13.79 10.19 6.71
CA PHE A 422 13.38 11.38 5.98
C PHE A 422 13.30 12.65 6.85
N THR A 423 13.71 12.60 8.12
CA THR A 423 13.74 13.80 8.98
C THR A 423 15.00 14.64 8.78
N VAL A 424 16.05 14.05 8.19
CA VAL A 424 17.35 14.70 7.94
C VAL A 424 17.46 15.31 6.53
N VAL A 425 16.39 15.23 5.73
CA VAL A 425 16.34 15.79 4.37
C VAL A 425 15.43 17.01 4.35
N SER A 426 15.60 17.89 3.37
CA SER A 426 14.75 19.07 3.22
C SER A 426 13.29 18.68 2.91
N GLU A 427 12.34 19.58 3.16
CA GLU A 427 10.92 19.32 2.92
C GLU A 427 10.65 18.97 1.45
N ASP A 428 11.24 19.72 0.52
CA ASP A 428 11.11 19.47 -0.92
C ASP A 428 11.62 18.07 -1.31
N GLU A 429 12.79 17.68 -0.79
CA GLU A 429 13.34 16.34 -1.00
C GLU A 429 12.42 15.27 -0.43
N LYS A 430 11.92 15.47 0.80
CA LYS A 430 11.01 14.54 1.46
C LYS A 430 9.76 14.30 0.64
N TYR A 431 9.05 15.34 0.19
CA TYR A 431 7.79 15.16 -0.52
C TYR A 431 7.98 14.53 -1.91
N LYS A 432 8.97 14.99 -2.70
CA LYS A 432 9.18 14.49 -4.07
C LYS A 432 9.85 13.12 -4.08
N ALA A 433 10.92 12.94 -3.31
CA ALA A 433 11.65 11.68 -3.27
C ALA A 433 10.83 10.57 -2.62
N LYS A 434 10.14 10.84 -1.49
CA LYS A 434 9.37 9.79 -0.79
C LYS A 434 8.27 9.23 -1.66
N VAL A 435 7.51 10.08 -2.35
CA VAL A 435 6.46 9.63 -3.28
C VAL A 435 7.07 8.79 -4.40
N CYS A 436 8.18 9.23 -5.01
CA CYS A 436 8.89 8.44 -6.01
C CYS A 436 9.37 7.09 -5.46
N ILE A 437 9.90 7.06 -4.23
CA ILE A 437 10.39 5.83 -3.60
C ILE A 437 9.25 4.85 -3.29
N ASP A 438 8.18 5.31 -2.65
CA ASP A 438 7.06 4.45 -2.26
C ASP A 438 6.27 3.93 -3.48
N VAL A 439 6.23 4.69 -4.57
CA VAL A 439 5.50 4.33 -5.80
C VAL A 439 6.38 3.55 -6.79
N LEU A 440 7.54 4.08 -7.16
CA LEU A 440 8.37 3.52 -8.23
C LEU A 440 9.38 2.51 -7.70
N VAL A 441 10.20 2.89 -6.71
CA VAL A 441 11.30 2.05 -6.23
C VAL A 441 10.77 0.75 -5.62
N GLN A 442 9.69 0.83 -4.85
CA GLN A 442 9.03 -0.35 -4.30
C GLN A 442 8.50 -1.29 -5.40
N ARG A 443 7.82 -0.76 -6.43
CA ARG A 443 7.26 -1.56 -7.53
C ARG A 443 8.35 -2.14 -8.43
N LEU A 444 9.46 -1.43 -8.57
CA LEU A 444 10.63 -1.93 -9.27
C LEU A 444 11.26 -3.12 -8.53
N GLY A 445 11.31 -3.08 -7.19
CA GLY A 445 11.77 -4.23 -6.40
C GLY A 445 10.84 -5.44 -6.51
N ASP A 446 9.52 -5.20 -6.49
CA ASP A 446 8.50 -6.22 -6.75
C ASP A 446 8.67 -6.88 -8.14
N ALA A 447 8.89 -6.09 -9.19
CA ALA A 447 9.15 -6.59 -10.54
C ALA A 447 10.52 -7.29 -10.69
N ALA A 448 11.56 -6.80 -9.98
CA ALA A 448 12.86 -7.45 -9.96
C ALA A 448 12.78 -8.84 -9.31
N ALA A 449 12.09 -8.97 -8.17
CA ALA A 449 11.83 -10.26 -7.54
C ALA A 449 11.05 -11.20 -8.47
N ALA A 450 10.06 -10.69 -9.19
CA ALA A 450 9.32 -11.45 -10.19
C ALA A 450 10.24 -12.00 -11.31
N GLY A 451 11.12 -11.14 -11.85
CA GLY A 451 12.10 -11.54 -12.86
C GLY A 451 13.09 -12.59 -12.34
N MET A 452 13.63 -12.38 -11.14
CA MET A 452 14.52 -13.34 -10.48
C MET A 452 13.80 -14.68 -10.24
N TYR A 453 12.57 -14.64 -9.71
CA TYR A 453 11.76 -15.84 -9.46
C TYR A 453 11.50 -16.62 -10.75
N LYS A 454 11.12 -15.94 -11.85
CA LYS A 454 10.91 -16.58 -13.15
C LYS A 454 12.19 -17.24 -13.68
N MET A 455 13.32 -16.55 -13.59
CA MET A 455 14.63 -17.07 -14.00
C MET A 455 15.02 -18.31 -13.20
N LEU A 456 14.86 -18.24 -11.87
CA LEU A 456 15.18 -19.32 -10.94
C LEU A 456 14.30 -20.55 -11.14
N PHE A 457 12.99 -20.33 -11.36
CA PHE A 457 12.07 -21.43 -11.61
C PHE A 457 12.40 -22.17 -12.92
N GLY A 458 12.85 -21.44 -13.95
CA GLY A 458 13.28 -22.02 -15.21
C GLY A 458 14.60 -22.80 -15.13
N THR A 459 15.57 -22.34 -14.34
CA THR A 459 16.90 -22.97 -14.25
C THR A 459 16.99 -24.14 -13.25
N LEU A 460 16.12 -24.18 -12.23
CA LEU A 460 16.25 -25.11 -11.09
C LEU A 460 15.27 -26.29 -11.10
N ASN A 461 14.79 -26.71 -12.28
CA ASN A 461 13.82 -27.80 -12.45
C ASN A 461 12.58 -27.68 -11.54
N GLY A 462 12.18 -26.46 -11.15
CA GLY A 462 10.98 -26.21 -10.37
C GLY A 462 10.99 -26.68 -8.92
N ASN A 463 12.14 -26.97 -8.28
CA ASN A 463 12.14 -27.30 -6.85
C ASN A 463 11.93 -26.04 -5.98
N PRO A 464 10.77 -25.88 -5.31
CA PRO A 464 10.47 -24.67 -4.53
C PRO A 464 11.36 -24.50 -3.29
N SER A 465 12.12 -25.51 -2.90
CA SER A 465 12.94 -25.51 -1.68
C SER A 465 14.27 -24.77 -1.87
N THR A 466 14.77 -24.63 -3.10
CA THR A 466 16.06 -23.98 -3.38
C THR A 466 15.93 -22.48 -3.60
N VAL A 467 14.72 -21.99 -3.92
CA VAL A 467 14.45 -20.57 -4.18
C VAL A 467 14.89 -19.65 -3.04
N PRO A 468 14.66 -19.96 -1.73
CA PRO A 468 15.08 -19.10 -0.64
C PRO A 468 16.60 -18.87 -0.56
N LEU A 469 17.42 -19.81 -1.03
CA LEU A 469 18.89 -19.71 -0.98
C LEU A 469 19.40 -18.53 -1.81
N TYR A 470 18.73 -18.23 -2.93
CA TYR A 470 19.08 -17.08 -3.79
C TYR A 470 18.71 -15.73 -3.19
N GLY A 471 17.81 -15.72 -2.21
CA GLY A 471 17.52 -14.52 -1.43
C GLY A 471 18.59 -14.20 -0.39
N LEU A 472 19.45 -15.16 -0.01
CA LEU A 472 20.45 -14.96 1.05
C LEU A 472 21.47 -13.86 0.71
N PRO A 473 22.09 -13.83 -0.50
CA PRO A 473 23.00 -12.74 -0.88
C PRO A 473 22.30 -11.38 -0.88
N VAL A 474 21.05 -11.32 -1.35
CA VAL A 474 20.24 -10.10 -1.36
C VAL A 474 19.99 -9.61 0.06
N CYS A 475 19.67 -10.51 1.00
CA CYS A 475 19.51 -10.17 2.42
C CYS A 475 20.81 -9.72 3.08
N LEU A 476 21.95 -10.37 2.82
CA LEU A 476 23.24 -9.94 3.35
C LEU A 476 23.60 -8.52 2.88
N PHE A 477 23.41 -8.25 1.60
CA PHE A 477 23.59 -6.91 1.04
C PHE A 477 22.60 -5.89 1.64
N TRP A 478 21.38 -6.32 1.95
CA TRP A 478 20.38 -5.50 2.64
C TRP A 478 20.78 -5.18 4.09
N ILE A 479 21.38 -6.11 4.83
CA ILE A 479 21.95 -5.85 6.18
C ILE A 479 23.03 -4.77 6.11
N VAL A 480 23.99 -4.92 5.19
CA VAL A 480 25.10 -3.96 5.03
C VAL A 480 24.58 -2.56 4.69
N THR A 481 23.62 -2.49 3.75
CA THR A 481 22.97 -1.23 3.35
C THR A 481 22.22 -0.60 4.52
N ALA A 482 21.45 -1.37 5.27
CA ALA A 482 20.70 -0.89 6.44
C ALA A 482 21.63 -0.34 7.52
N PHE A 483 22.74 -1.03 7.80
CA PHE A 483 23.71 -0.60 8.81
C PHE A 483 24.43 0.69 8.42
N SER A 484 24.90 0.78 7.17
CA SER A 484 25.53 1.98 6.62
C SER A 484 24.57 3.18 6.65
N LEU A 485 23.32 2.96 6.23
CA LEU A 485 22.29 3.99 6.18
C LEU A 485 21.92 4.51 7.57
N GLY A 486 21.75 3.61 8.54
CA GLY A 486 21.42 3.98 9.93
C GLY A 486 22.53 4.79 10.58
N ARG A 487 23.79 4.39 10.40
CA ARG A 487 24.96 5.17 10.87
C ARG A 487 25.00 6.56 10.24
N ARG A 488 24.76 6.65 8.93
CA ARG A 488 24.76 7.93 8.21
C ARG A 488 23.63 8.86 8.68
N GLN A 489 22.43 8.33 8.94
CA GLN A 489 21.32 9.12 9.49
C GLN A 489 21.66 9.67 10.88
N VAL A 490 22.26 8.85 11.75
CA VAL A 490 22.69 9.26 13.10
C VAL A 490 23.80 10.32 13.04
N GLN A 491 24.69 10.25 12.05
CA GLN A 491 25.71 11.28 11.83
C GLN A 491 25.07 12.60 11.38
N LEU A 492 24.17 12.56 10.40
CA LEU A 492 23.50 13.75 9.87
C LEU A 492 22.60 14.43 10.92
N SER A 493 21.87 13.66 11.72
CA SER A 493 21.02 14.21 12.79
C SER A 493 21.84 14.92 13.87
N LYS A 494 23.02 14.39 14.23
CA LYS A 494 23.96 15.07 15.14
C LYS A 494 24.46 16.40 14.58
N HIS A 495 24.74 16.47 13.28
CA HIS A 495 25.17 17.71 12.63
C HIS A 495 24.07 18.77 12.62
N GLN A 496 22.82 18.37 12.37
CA GLN A 496 21.67 19.28 12.44
C GLN A 496 21.47 19.85 13.85
N ILE A 497 21.57 19.00 14.88
CA ILE A 497 21.48 19.43 16.28
C ILE A 497 22.63 20.38 16.67
N SER A 498 23.83 20.20 16.10
CA SER A 498 24.95 21.12 16.36
C SER A 498 24.88 22.44 15.59
N SER A 499 24.05 22.51 14.54
CA SER A 499 23.86 23.73 13.73
C SER A 499 22.67 24.59 14.17
N THR A 500 21.81 24.05 15.04
CA THR A 500 20.74 24.76 15.76
C THR A 500 21.21 25.18 17.13
#